data_AF-A0A2E4WN82-F1
#
_entry.id   AF-A0A2E4WN82-F1
#
_cell.length_a   1.000
_cell.length_b   1.000
_cell.length_c   1.000
_cell.angle_alpha   90.00
_cell.angle_beta   90.00
_cell.angle_gamma   90.00
#
_symmetry.space_group_name_H-M   'P 1'
#
loop_
_entity.id
_entity.type
_entity.pdbx_description
1 polymer ?
#
loop_
_entity_poly.entity_id
_entity_poly.type
_entity_poly.pdbx_seq_one_letter_code
_entity_poly.pdbx_strand_id
1 'polypeptide(L)'
;MNKTVWILWLQGIEQAPEIVRKCYESWVYHNSDWTVRVLSEDNIEELVPEVKDIIGGNSDVIIRPHIADLVRVNLLKKFGGVWADATLFCLRPLDDWLIPALDENGFYMFKNPHNDKVSDNWFIAAPKGSRNMQYLAETINSYWRNAKFYSAKFKFLNKVITKLVVLSLSKRTPWLSQFVVHPFFHRTLKVYPYFWFHFSFNRMYYTDPGFRMFWDNNKALPASPCLKANHTGLKARIDENKQLKKLIDEKAAPVLKLHKNIILSEATDTSVIHYILKTLKYE
;
A
#
# COMPACT_ATOMS: atom_id res chain seq x y z
N MET A 1 0.96 0.74 -20.88
CA MET A 1 1.54 0.49 -19.54
C MET A 1 2.15 -0.91 -19.51
N ASN A 2 3.20 -1.18 -18.72
CA ASN A 2 3.69 -2.55 -18.50
C ASN A 2 2.58 -3.37 -17.83
N LYS A 3 2.14 -4.49 -18.45
CA LYS A 3 1.09 -5.38 -17.91
C LYS A 3 1.66 -6.39 -16.89
N THR A 4 2.35 -5.88 -15.87
CA THR A 4 2.86 -6.69 -14.75
C THR A 4 2.24 -6.24 -13.43
N VAL A 5 1.71 -7.19 -12.67
CA VAL A 5 1.28 -7.01 -11.27
C VAL A 5 2.35 -7.58 -10.36
N TRP A 6 2.90 -6.76 -9.49
CA TRP A 6 3.94 -7.09 -8.53
C TRP A 6 3.32 -7.30 -7.14
N ILE A 7 3.58 -8.47 -6.56
CA ILE A 7 3.13 -8.84 -5.21
C ILE A 7 4.35 -9.24 -4.40
N LEU A 8 4.58 -8.65 -3.23
CA LEU A 8 5.72 -9.01 -2.38
C LEU A 8 5.32 -9.94 -1.24
N TRP A 9 5.98 -11.10 -1.16
CA TRP A 9 6.03 -11.94 0.02
C TRP A 9 7.45 -12.49 0.19
N LEU A 10 8.21 -11.96 1.15
CA LEU A 10 9.65 -12.22 1.28
C LEU A 10 9.98 -13.72 1.38
N GLN A 11 9.14 -14.52 2.03
CA GLN A 11 9.32 -15.97 2.18
C GLN A 11 8.92 -16.78 0.92
N GLY A 12 8.47 -16.12 -0.15
CA GLY A 12 7.90 -16.77 -1.33
C GLY A 12 6.42 -17.17 -1.16
N ILE A 13 5.66 -17.20 -2.26
CA ILE A 13 4.21 -17.42 -2.22
C ILE A 13 3.82 -18.79 -1.66
N GLU A 14 4.64 -19.81 -1.91
CA GLU A 14 4.39 -21.18 -1.42
C GLU A 14 4.34 -21.25 0.11
N GLN A 15 5.18 -20.45 0.78
CA GLN A 15 5.23 -20.36 2.25
C GLN A 15 4.26 -19.31 2.82
N ALA A 16 3.50 -18.62 1.96
CA ALA A 16 2.58 -17.60 2.43
C ALA A 16 1.36 -18.23 3.11
N PRO A 17 0.74 -17.54 4.09
CA PRO A 17 -0.53 -17.93 4.67
C PRO A 17 -1.56 -18.21 3.57
N GLU A 18 -2.46 -19.16 3.81
CA GLU A 18 -3.44 -19.58 2.82
C GLU A 18 -4.25 -18.39 2.27
N ILE A 19 -4.61 -17.43 3.13
CA ILE A 19 -5.30 -16.21 2.69
C ILE A 19 -4.49 -15.36 1.70
N VAL A 20 -3.18 -15.28 1.86
CA VAL A 20 -2.29 -14.56 0.93
C VAL A 20 -2.24 -15.29 -0.42
N ARG A 21 -2.19 -16.64 -0.40
CA ARG A 21 -2.27 -17.43 -1.63
C ARG A 21 -3.61 -17.24 -2.33
N LYS A 22 -4.73 -17.19 -1.60
CA LYS A 22 -6.05 -16.83 -2.18
C LYS A 22 -6.11 -15.44 -2.78
N CYS A 23 -5.46 -14.45 -2.15
CA CYS A 23 -5.30 -13.14 -2.75
C CYS A 23 -4.50 -13.21 -4.07
N TYR A 24 -3.37 -13.91 -4.09
CA TYR A 24 -2.60 -14.12 -5.33
C TYR A 24 -3.42 -14.81 -6.44
N GLU A 25 -4.11 -15.91 -6.11
CA GLU A 25 -5.00 -16.63 -7.03
C GLU A 25 -6.06 -15.70 -7.65
N SER A 26 -6.66 -14.81 -6.84
CA SER A 26 -7.65 -13.84 -7.33
C SER A 26 -7.08 -12.89 -8.38
N TRP A 27 -5.81 -12.47 -8.23
CA TRP A 27 -5.15 -11.61 -9.22
C TRP A 27 -4.88 -12.35 -10.52
N VAL A 28 -4.41 -13.60 -10.44
CA VAL A 28 -4.18 -14.45 -11.62
C VAL A 28 -5.49 -14.72 -12.35
N TYR A 29 -6.55 -15.04 -11.61
CA TYR A 29 -7.87 -15.35 -12.16
C TYR A 29 -8.46 -14.18 -12.96
N HIS A 30 -8.51 -12.99 -12.38
CA HIS A 30 -9.14 -11.83 -13.02
C HIS A 30 -8.27 -11.12 -14.07
N ASN A 31 -6.99 -11.47 -14.20
CA ASN A 31 -6.06 -10.73 -15.04
C ASN A 31 -5.22 -11.66 -15.92
N SER A 32 -5.88 -12.52 -16.71
CA SER A 32 -5.22 -13.47 -17.62
C SER A 32 -4.26 -12.82 -18.61
N ASP A 33 -4.55 -11.57 -19.03
CA ASP A 33 -3.71 -10.79 -19.95
C ASP A 33 -2.55 -10.06 -19.25
N TRP A 34 -2.39 -10.26 -17.94
CA TRP A 34 -1.35 -9.64 -17.12
C TRP A 34 -0.43 -10.70 -16.54
N THR A 35 0.85 -10.35 -16.41
CA THR A 35 1.79 -11.18 -15.67
C THR A 35 1.72 -10.84 -14.18
N VAL A 36 1.25 -11.77 -13.34
CA VAL A 36 1.29 -11.62 -11.88
C VAL A 36 2.58 -12.22 -11.34
N ARG A 37 3.53 -11.35 -10.94
CA ARG A 37 4.86 -11.72 -10.43
C ARG A 37 4.94 -11.58 -8.92
N VAL A 38 5.32 -12.67 -8.25
CA VAL A 38 5.64 -12.65 -6.82
C VAL A 38 7.11 -12.33 -6.62
N LEU A 39 7.36 -11.36 -5.75
CA LEU A 39 8.67 -10.99 -5.26
C LEU A 39 8.95 -11.71 -3.94
N SER A 40 10.17 -12.22 -3.80
CA SER A 40 10.74 -12.82 -2.60
C SER A 40 12.04 -12.12 -2.23
N GLU A 41 12.64 -12.50 -1.10
CA GLU A 41 13.96 -12.01 -0.70
C GLU A 41 15.03 -12.26 -1.79
N ASP A 42 14.96 -13.41 -2.45
CA ASP A 42 15.92 -13.82 -3.49
C ASP A 42 15.93 -12.92 -4.72
N ASN A 43 14.78 -12.37 -5.12
CA ASN A 43 14.66 -11.62 -6.37
C ASN A 43 14.63 -10.10 -6.19
N ILE A 44 14.25 -9.58 -5.02
CA ILE A 44 14.25 -8.12 -4.80
C ILE A 44 15.66 -7.55 -4.82
N GLU A 45 16.66 -8.33 -4.38
CA GLU A 45 18.05 -7.89 -4.37
C GLU A 45 18.60 -7.69 -5.79
N GLU A 46 18.23 -8.54 -6.74
CA GLU A 46 18.59 -8.41 -8.15
C GLU A 46 17.79 -7.29 -8.84
N LEU A 47 16.49 -7.20 -8.55
CA LEU A 47 15.60 -6.28 -9.25
C LEU A 47 15.79 -4.82 -8.82
N VAL A 48 15.98 -4.58 -7.52
CA VAL A 48 16.13 -3.25 -6.91
C VAL A 48 17.28 -3.21 -5.88
N PRO A 49 18.53 -3.49 -6.30
CA PRO A 49 19.70 -3.52 -5.41
C PRO A 49 19.89 -2.20 -4.65
N GLU A 50 19.46 -1.07 -5.24
CA GLU A 50 19.56 0.26 -4.64
C GLU A 50 18.82 0.39 -3.30
N VAL A 51 17.85 -0.49 -3.01
CA VAL A 51 17.12 -0.48 -1.74
C VAL A 51 18.06 -0.70 -0.56
N LYS A 52 19.10 -1.54 -0.71
CA LYS A 52 20.12 -1.75 0.34
C LYS A 52 20.87 -0.46 0.64
N ASP A 53 21.29 0.26 -0.40
CA ASP A 53 22.00 1.54 -0.27
C ASP A 53 21.11 2.64 0.31
N ILE A 54 19.82 2.65 -0.05
CA ILE A 54 18.84 3.61 0.50
C ILE A 54 18.64 3.39 1.99
N ILE A 55 18.57 2.13 2.44
CA ILE A 55 18.47 1.79 3.86
C ILE A 55 19.77 2.18 4.58
N GLY A 56 20.92 1.87 3.97
CA GLY A 56 22.24 2.19 4.48
C GLY A 56 22.41 1.75 5.94
N GLY A 57 22.88 2.68 6.78
CA GLY A 57 23.09 2.43 8.22
C GLY A 57 21.82 2.29 9.08
N ASN A 58 20.62 2.20 8.47
CA ASN A 58 19.36 2.00 9.19
C ASN A 58 18.85 0.53 9.13
N SER A 59 19.67 -0.41 8.65
CA SER A 59 19.35 -1.86 8.55
C SER A 59 18.75 -2.44 9.83
N ASP A 60 19.26 -2.04 10.99
CA ASP A 60 18.92 -2.62 12.29
C ASP A 60 17.64 -2.00 12.87
N VAL A 61 17.11 -0.96 12.23
CA VAL A 61 15.96 -0.18 12.68
C VAL A 61 14.77 -0.33 11.74
N ILE A 62 15.00 -0.46 10.43
CA ILE A 62 13.91 -0.60 9.46
C ILE A 62 13.16 -1.92 9.64
N ILE A 63 11.85 -1.89 9.46
CA ILE A 63 10.98 -3.08 9.58
C ILE A 63 10.50 -3.55 8.20
N ARG A 64 10.13 -4.83 8.09
CA ARG A 64 9.70 -5.45 6.83
C ARG A 64 8.63 -4.66 6.05
N PRO A 65 7.57 -4.09 6.67
CA PRO A 65 6.62 -3.24 5.95
C PRO A 65 7.24 -2.02 5.28
N HIS A 66 8.27 -1.42 5.89
CA HIS A 66 8.97 -0.24 5.35
C HIS A 66 9.98 -0.63 4.27
N ILE A 67 10.56 -1.83 4.34
CA ILE A 67 11.32 -2.39 3.23
C ILE A 67 10.40 -2.58 2.02
N ALA A 68 9.19 -3.11 2.22
CA ALA A 68 8.19 -3.23 1.16
C ALA A 68 7.82 -1.88 0.54
N ASP A 69 7.75 -0.82 1.36
CA ASP A 69 7.53 0.54 0.88
C ASP A 69 8.65 1.04 -0.05
N LEU A 70 9.91 0.74 0.27
CA LEU A 70 11.06 1.09 -0.58
C LEU A 70 11.11 0.25 -1.85
N VAL A 71 10.89 -1.06 -1.73
CA VAL A 71 10.87 -1.98 -2.87
C VAL A 71 9.81 -1.53 -3.87
N ARG A 72 8.57 -1.24 -3.43
CA ARG A 72 7.49 -0.91 -4.38
C ARG A 72 7.78 0.31 -5.23
N VAL A 73 8.30 1.38 -4.63
CA VAL A 73 8.49 2.64 -5.35
C VAL A 73 9.68 2.54 -6.31
N ASN A 74 10.74 1.84 -5.93
CA ASN A 74 11.91 1.65 -6.80
C ASN A 74 11.61 0.68 -7.94
N LEU A 75 10.86 -0.39 -7.65
CA LEU A 75 10.42 -1.35 -8.66
C LEU A 75 9.51 -0.69 -9.70
N LEU A 76 8.50 0.07 -9.27
CA LEU A 76 7.61 0.77 -10.19
C LEU A 76 8.31 1.93 -10.92
N LYS A 77 9.25 2.63 -10.29
CA LYS A 77 10.10 3.62 -10.98
C LYS A 77 10.87 2.98 -12.13
N LYS A 78 11.45 1.79 -11.90
CA LYS A 78 12.32 1.09 -12.86
C LYS A 78 11.56 0.36 -13.97
N PHE A 79 10.48 -0.34 -13.61
CA PHE A 79 9.78 -1.26 -14.51
C PHE A 79 8.36 -0.83 -14.88
N GLY A 80 7.76 0.09 -14.11
CA GLY A 80 6.33 0.39 -14.17
C GLY A 80 5.47 -0.83 -13.80
N GLY A 81 4.20 -0.76 -14.17
CA GLY A 81 3.21 -1.78 -13.89
C GLY A 81 2.37 -1.44 -12.67
N VAL A 82 1.93 -2.47 -11.95
CA VAL A 82 1.03 -2.35 -10.80
C VAL A 82 1.68 -3.01 -9.60
N TRP A 83 1.78 -2.31 -8.48
CA TRP A 83 2.01 -2.92 -7.19
C TRP A 83 0.67 -3.25 -6.54
N ALA A 84 0.54 -4.47 -6.03
CA ALA A 84 -0.57 -4.88 -5.18
C ALA A 84 0.00 -5.54 -3.92
N ASP A 85 -0.34 -5.03 -2.75
CA ASP A 85 -0.01 -5.71 -1.49
C ASP A 85 -0.56 -7.14 -1.49
N ALA A 86 0.21 -8.09 -0.93
CA ALA A 86 -0.12 -9.52 -0.94
C ALA A 86 -1.43 -9.91 -0.23
N THR A 87 -2.04 -8.99 0.52
CA THR A 87 -3.35 -9.19 1.15
C THR A 87 -4.50 -8.52 0.41
N LEU A 88 -4.29 -8.04 -0.81
CA LEU A 88 -5.35 -7.53 -1.67
C LEU A 88 -6.00 -8.67 -2.44
N PHE A 89 -7.29 -8.84 -2.22
CA PHE A 89 -8.13 -9.72 -3.01
C PHE A 89 -8.70 -8.96 -4.19
N CYS A 90 -8.44 -9.43 -5.40
CA CYS A 90 -8.95 -8.87 -6.64
C CYS A 90 -10.40 -9.32 -6.84
N LEU A 91 -11.32 -8.39 -7.15
CA LEU A 91 -12.71 -8.69 -7.50
C LEU A 91 -13.01 -8.42 -8.98
N ARG A 92 -12.19 -7.59 -9.64
CA ARG A 92 -12.40 -7.10 -11.00
C ARG A 92 -11.09 -7.03 -11.78
N PRO A 93 -11.08 -7.42 -13.07
CA PRO A 93 -9.96 -7.23 -13.96
C PRO A 93 -9.46 -5.78 -13.99
N LEU A 94 -8.14 -5.58 -14.02
CA LEU A 94 -7.52 -4.26 -14.11
C LEU A 94 -7.97 -3.48 -15.35
N ASP A 95 -8.20 -4.18 -16.46
CA ASP A 95 -8.62 -3.58 -17.72
C ASP A 95 -10.03 -2.94 -17.62
N ASP A 96 -10.86 -3.37 -16.64
CA ASP A 96 -12.22 -2.85 -16.44
C ASP A 96 -12.29 -1.57 -15.61
N TRP A 97 -11.32 -1.34 -14.72
CA TRP A 97 -11.40 -0.25 -13.74
C TRP A 97 -10.13 0.58 -13.60
N LEU A 98 -8.95 -0.04 -13.72
CA LEU A 98 -7.69 0.68 -13.62
C LEU A 98 -7.40 1.39 -14.92
N ILE A 99 -7.36 0.66 -16.05
CA ILE A 99 -6.99 1.23 -17.35
C ILE A 99 -7.87 2.43 -17.74
N PRO A 100 -9.20 2.40 -17.56
CA PRO A 100 -10.05 3.57 -17.83
C PRO A 100 -9.84 4.74 -16.85
N ALA A 101 -9.33 4.46 -15.64
CA ALA A 101 -9.06 5.47 -14.62
C ALA A 101 -7.66 6.10 -14.75
N LEU A 102 -6.76 5.50 -15.54
CA LEU A 102 -5.47 6.11 -15.85
C LEU A 102 -5.68 7.33 -16.75
N ASP A 103 -5.22 8.48 -16.28
CA ASP A 103 -5.13 9.70 -17.10
C ASP A 103 -3.90 9.65 -18.04
N GLU A 104 -3.67 10.74 -18.77
CA GLU A 104 -2.49 10.90 -19.65
C GLU A 104 -1.14 10.71 -18.93
N ASN A 105 -1.10 10.90 -17.61
CA ASN A 105 0.11 10.74 -16.79
C ASN A 105 0.27 9.31 -16.26
N GLY A 106 -0.76 8.48 -16.38
CA GLY A 106 -0.77 7.04 -16.12
C GLY A 106 -0.53 6.63 -14.66
N PHE A 107 -0.58 7.57 -13.71
CA PHE A 107 -0.29 7.31 -12.30
C PHE A 107 -1.58 7.12 -11.49
N TYR A 108 -1.62 6.08 -10.65
CA TYR A 108 -2.79 5.75 -9.84
C TYR A 108 -2.38 5.29 -8.44
N MET A 109 -3.05 5.83 -7.43
CA MET A 109 -3.07 5.32 -6.05
C MET A 109 -4.45 5.60 -5.45
N PHE A 110 -4.97 4.73 -4.59
CA PHE A 110 -6.28 4.98 -3.97
C PHE A 110 -6.25 6.23 -3.07
N LYS A 111 -7.34 7.00 -3.11
CA LYS A 111 -7.50 8.28 -2.40
C LYS A 111 -8.15 8.12 -1.03
N ASN A 112 -7.85 9.06 -0.13
CA ASN A 112 -8.63 9.35 1.09
C ASN A 112 -8.97 8.15 2.00
N PRO A 113 -7.98 7.37 2.46
CA PRO A 113 -8.18 6.15 3.25
C PRO A 113 -8.49 6.37 4.74
N HIS A 114 -9.12 7.49 5.12
CA HIS A 114 -9.25 8.02 6.49
C HIS A 114 -8.05 8.85 6.97
N ASN A 115 -8.22 9.57 8.09
CA ASN A 115 -7.09 9.94 8.95
C ASN A 115 -6.68 11.41 8.95
N ASP A 116 -6.51 11.99 7.76
CA ASP A 116 -5.47 12.99 7.41
C ASP A 116 -4.60 12.56 6.20
N LYS A 117 -4.77 11.34 5.69
CA LYS A 117 -3.97 10.80 4.58
C LYS A 117 -4.60 11.13 3.24
N VAL A 118 -3.79 11.64 2.33
CA VAL A 118 -4.22 11.97 0.96
C VAL A 118 -4.31 10.72 0.08
N SER A 119 -3.44 9.72 0.32
CA SER A 119 -3.38 8.48 -0.46
C SER A 119 -3.02 7.26 0.39
N ASP A 120 -3.32 6.08 -0.16
CA ASP A 120 -2.89 4.79 0.34
C ASP A 120 -1.85 4.15 -0.60
N ASN A 121 -0.87 3.46 -0.03
CA ASN A 121 0.28 2.92 -0.75
C ASN A 121 0.26 1.40 -0.96
N TRP A 122 -0.83 0.74 -0.56
CA TRP A 122 -0.99 -0.71 -0.74
C TRP A 122 -1.29 -1.11 -2.19
N PHE A 123 -1.68 -0.15 -3.03
CA PHE A 123 -1.83 -0.33 -4.48
C PHE A 123 -1.36 0.91 -5.22
N ILE A 124 -0.44 0.73 -6.17
CA ILE A 124 0.13 1.82 -6.97
C ILE A 124 0.23 1.32 -8.41
N ALA A 125 -0.23 2.09 -9.39
CA ALA A 125 0.03 1.81 -10.80
C ALA A 125 0.73 3.00 -11.46
N ALA A 126 1.69 2.70 -12.33
CA ALA A 126 2.38 3.72 -13.11
C ALA A 126 3.02 3.10 -14.37
N PRO A 127 3.02 3.79 -15.53
CA PRO A 127 3.88 3.41 -16.64
C PRO A 127 5.35 3.60 -16.26
N LYS A 128 6.22 2.81 -16.89
CA LYS A 128 7.66 3.00 -16.81
C LYS A 128 8.01 4.43 -17.23
N GLY A 129 8.81 5.13 -16.44
CA GLY A 129 9.18 6.51 -16.69
C GLY A 129 8.13 7.55 -16.30
N SER A 130 7.02 7.18 -15.64
CA SER A 130 6.04 8.14 -15.10
C SER A 130 6.71 9.20 -14.23
N ARG A 131 6.50 10.48 -14.55
CA ARG A 131 7.08 11.61 -13.81
C ARG A 131 6.63 11.61 -12.33
N ASN A 132 5.35 11.34 -12.08
CA ASN A 132 4.81 11.29 -10.72
C ASN A 132 5.36 10.09 -9.93
N MET A 133 5.57 8.94 -10.58
CA MET A 133 6.22 7.79 -9.93
C MET A 133 7.70 8.08 -9.62
N GLN A 134 8.42 8.76 -10.52
CA GLN A 134 9.80 9.18 -10.27
C GLN A 134 9.88 10.15 -9.08
N TYR A 135 9.00 11.16 -9.06
CA TYR A 135 8.94 12.15 -7.98
C TYR A 135 8.60 11.51 -6.62
N LEU A 136 7.64 10.58 -6.60
CA LEU A 136 7.30 9.81 -5.40
C LEU A 136 8.49 8.97 -4.93
N ALA A 137 9.11 8.19 -5.81
CA ALA A 137 10.25 7.34 -5.46
C ALA A 137 11.43 8.17 -4.95
N GLU A 138 11.73 9.33 -5.55
CA GLU A 138 12.80 10.22 -5.10
C GLU A 138 12.51 10.83 -3.73
N THR A 139 11.27 11.26 -3.49
CA THR A 139 10.84 11.78 -2.18
C THR A 139 10.99 10.72 -1.10
N ILE A 140 10.53 9.49 -1.38
CA ILE A 140 10.57 8.35 -0.46
C ILE A 140 12.02 7.89 -0.20
N ASN A 141 12.84 7.79 -1.24
CA ASN A 141 14.25 7.40 -1.09
C ASN A 141 15.05 8.46 -0.35
N SER A 142 14.80 9.75 -0.63
CA SER A 142 15.45 10.88 0.04
C SER A 142 15.16 10.89 1.54
N TYR A 143 13.95 10.50 1.95
CA TYR A 143 13.59 10.38 3.36
C TYR A 143 14.52 9.41 4.12
N TRP A 144 14.82 8.25 3.55
CA TRP A 144 15.69 7.25 4.18
C TRP A 144 17.18 7.57 4.03
N ARG A 145 17.63 8.00 2.86
CA ARG A 145 19.05 8.34 2.61
C ARG A 145 19.57 9.46 3.52
N ASN A 146 18.74 10.44 3.81
CA ASN A 146 19.14 11.63 4.57
C ASN A 146 18.94 11.50 6.08
N ALA A 147 18.43 10.37 6.56
CA ALA A 147 18.11 10.14 7.95
C ALA A 147 19.04 9.12 8.60
N LYS A 148 19.45 9.40 9.84
CA LYS A 148 20.06 8.41 10.75
C LYS A 148 19.14 8.27 11.96
N PHE A 149 18.53 7.10 12.11
CA PHE A 149 17.57 6.86 13.19
C PHE A 149 18.24 6.23 14.41
N TYR A 150 17.68 6.47 15.61
CA TYR A 150 18.12 5.77 16.81
C TYR A 150 17.91 4.26 16.65
N SER A 151 18.86 3.48 17.16
CA SER A 151 18.81 2.02 17.09
C SER A 151 17.54 1.47 17.72
N ALA A 152 17.19 0.23 17.34
CA ALA A 152 16.02 -0.49 17.86
C ALA A 152 15.96 -0.56 19.40
N LYS A 153 17.06 -0.32 20.11
CA LYS A 153 17.15 -0.24 21.57
C LYS A 153 16.25 0.84 22.18
N PHE A 154 15.93 1.90 21.43
CA PHE A 154 15.05 2.99 21.87
C PHE A 154 13.62 2.87 21.31
N LYS A 155 13.21 1.69 20.81
CA LYS A 155 11.87 1.43 20.22
C LYS A 155 10.70 1.94 21.08
N PHE A 156 10.77 1.79 22.41
CA PHE A 156 9.73 2.29 23.31
C PHE A 156 9.65 3.82 23.29
N LEU A 157 10.78 4.51 23.42
CA LEU A 157 10.86 5.96 23.39
C LEU A 157 10.43 6.52 22.02
N ASN A 158 10.85 5.88 20.92
CA ASN A 158 10.40 6.22 19.58
C ASN A 158 8.88 6.08 19.45
N LYS A 159 8.30 5.00 19.98
CA LYS A 159 6.85 4.78 19.97
C LYS A 159 6.11 5.85 20.78
N VAL A 160 6.61 6.24 21.95
CA VAL A 160 6.01 7.28 22.79
C VAL A 160 6.13 8.67 22.16
N ILE A 161 7.32 9.08 21.73
CA ILE A 161 7.56 10.38 21.08
C ILE A 161 6.73 10.49 19.80
N THR A 162 6.77 9.46 18.95
CA THR A 162 5.95 9.42 17.73
C THR A 162 4.48 9.50 18.08
N LYS A 163 4.00 8.76 19.08
CA LYS A 163 2.60 8.77 19.48
C LYS A 163 2.17 10.16 19.96
N LEU A 164 2.99 10.85 20.75
CA LEU A 164 2.68 12.18 21.28
C LEU A 164 2.74 13.27 20.20
N VAL A 165 3.78 13.28 19.37
CA VAL A 165 3.98 14.28 18.31
C VAL A 165 3.01 14.04 17.15
N VAL A 166 2.91 12.80 16.66
CA VAL A 166 2.06 12.47 15.51
C VAL A 166 0.59 12.55 15.90
N LEU A 167 0.13 11.95 17.00
CA LEU A 167 -1.32 11.95 17.32
C LEU A 167 -1.84 13.33 17.73
N SER A 168 -1.03 14.18 18.38
CA SER A 168 -1.50 15.52 18.76
C SER A 168 -1.58 16.46 17.55
N LEU A 169 -0.64 16.36 16.60
CA LEU A 169 -0.57 17.23 15.43
C LEU A 169 -1.48 16.75 14.27
N SER A 170 -1.52 15.45 13.99
CA SER A 170 -2.30 14.89 12.87
C SER A 170 -3.81 14.97 13.06
N LYS A 171 -4.32 14.73 14.28
CA LYS A 171 -5.76 14.69 14.55
C LYS A 171 -6.46 16.05 14.42
N ARG A 172 -5.73 17.16 14.55
CA ARG A 172 -6.30 18.52 14.55
C ARG A 172 -5.97 19.30 13.29
N THR A 173 -4.89 18.97 12.59
CA THR A 173 -4.51 19.69 11.37
C THR A 173 -3.72 18.76 10.44
N PRO A 174 -4.37 18.12 9.44
CA PRO A 174 -3.72 17.18 8.51
C PRO A 174 -2.47 17.73 7.81
N TRP A 175 -2.41 19.03 7.51
CA TRP A 175 -1.19 19.64 6.95
C TRP A 175 0.01 19.48 7.88
N LEU A 176 -0.17 19.33 9.20
CA LEU A 176 0.94 19.37 10.15
C LEU A 176 1.71 18.06 10.14
N SER A 177 1.06 17.00 9.67
CA SER A 177 1.67 15.67 9.49
C SER A 177 2.90 15.71 8.58
N GLN A 178 2.96 16.63 7.62
CA GLN A 178 4.10 16.78 6.70
C GLN A 178 5.38 17.29 7.38
N PHE A 179 5.27 17.96 8.53
CA PHE A 179 6.44 18.45 9.26
C PHE A 179 7.20 17.31 9.94
N VAL A 180 6.52 16.23 10.30
CA VAL A 180 7.14 15.05 10.93
C VAL A 180 8.19 14.41 10.00
N VAL A 181 8.01 14.53 8.68
CA VAL A 181 8.95 14.03 7.67
C VAL A 181 9.92 15.10 7.16
N HIS A 182 9.85 16.33 7.68
CA HIS A 182 10.76 17.40 7.28
C HIS A 182 12.21 17.09 7.71
N PRO A 183 13.24 17.38 6.88
CA PRO A 183 14.65 17.19 7.20
C PRO A 183 15.07 17.64 8.60
N PHE A 184 14.62 18.83 8.99
CA PHE A 184 14.84 19.39 10.32
C PHE A 184 14.37 18.49 11.49
N PHE A 185 13.19 17.87 11.38
CA PHE A 185 12.61 17.08 12.46
C PHE A 185 13.35 15.76 12.67
N HIS A 186 13.65 15.03 11.59
CA HIS A 186 14.32 13.73 11.73
C HIS A 186 15.82 13.85 12.02
N ARG A 187 16.50 14.91 11.56
CA ARG A 187 17.90 15.16 11.94
C ARG A 187 18.07 15.42 13.44
N THR A 188 17.07 16.08 14.04
CA THR A 188 17.08 16.45 15.46
C THR A 188 16.58 15.31 16.36
N LEU A 189 15.43 14.72 16.03
CA LEU A 189 14.80 13.70 16.87
C LEU A 189 15.26 12.28 16.57
N LYS A 190 15.80 12.01 15.37
CA LYS A 190 16.25 10.67 14.92
C LYS A 190 15.21 9.56 15.14
N VAL A 191 13.93 9.92 15.05
CA VAL A 191 12.78 8.99 15.10
C VAL A 191 12.03 9.05 13.77
N TYR A 192 11.37 7.96 13.40
CA TYR A 192 10.45 7.94 12.26
C TYR A 192 9.06 7.42 12.66
N PRO A 193 7.98 7.99 12.09
CA PRO A 193 6.64 7.50 12.31
C PRO A 193 6.36 6.24 11.50
N TYR A 194 5.50 5.36 12.03
CA TYR A 194 5.08 4.14 11.30
C TYR A 194 4.49 4.47 9.91
N PHE A 195 3.74 5.57 9.81
CA PHE A 195 3.09 6.02 8.58
C PHE A 195 3.91 7.05 7.77
N TRP A 196 5.24 7.06 7.89
CA TRP A 196 6.13 8.01 7.22
C TRP A 196 5.89 8.15 5.70
N PHE A 197 5.50 7.06 5.02
CA PHE A 197 5.19 7.08 3.60
C PHE A 197 4.03 8.05 3.30
N HIS A 198 2.92 7.95 4.05
CA HIS A 198 1.76 8.81 3.84
C HIS A 198 2.10 10.26 4.15
N PHE A 199 2.92 10.51 5.18
CA PHE A 199 3.34 11.87 5.51
C PHE A 199 4.27 12.46 4.44
N SER A 200 5.09 11.62 3.79
CA SER A 200 5.92 12.02 2.65
C SER A 200 5.05 12.36 1.44
N PHE A 201 4.01 11.55 1.15
CA PHE A 201 3.04 11.85 0.11
C PHE A 201 2.24 13.13 0.41
N ASN A 202 1.76 13.29 1.64
CA ASN A 202 1.08 14.50 2.10
C ASN A 202 1.98 15.74 1.91
N ARG A 203 3.29 15.63 2.21
CA ARG A 203 4.24 16.71 1.93
C ARG A 203 4.27 17.07 0.46
N MET A 204 4.36 16.09 -0.45
CA MET A 204 4.31 16.36 -1.90
C MET A 204 3.02 17.12 -2.24
N TYR A 205 1.87 16.63 -1.79
CA TYR A 205 0.56 17.25 -2.02
C TYR A 205 0.48 18.68 -1.46
N TYR A 206 0.99 18.94 -0.26
CA TYR A 206 0.87 20.24 0.39
C TYR A 206 1.96 21.25 0.01
N THR A 207 3.10 20.81 -0.54
CA THR A 207 4.23 21.71 -0.87
C THR A 207 4.49 21.92 -2.35
N ASP A 208 3.99 21.04 -3.22
CA ASP A 208 4.11 21.16 -4.68
C ASP A 208 2.72 21.43 -5.31
N PRO A 209 2.43 22.68 -5.74
CA PRO A 209 1.17 23.03 -6.38
C PRO A 209 0.89 22.26 -7.67
N GLY A 210 1.94 21.93 -8.45
CA GLY A 210 1.79 21.17 -9.69
C GLY A 210 1.38 19.73 -9.41
N PHE A 211 2.03 19.09 -8.44
CA PHE A 211 1.64 17.76 -7.98
C PHE A 211 0.24 17.75 -7.37
N ARG A 212 -0.11 18.78 -6.58
CA ARG A 212 -1.46 18.93 -6.02
C ARG A 212 -2.52 18.99 -7.10
N MET A 213 -2.34 19.87 -8.09
CA MET A 213 -3.29 20.04 -9.19
C MET A 213 -3.43 18.74 -10.00
N PHE A 214 -2.33 18.04 -10.28
CA PHE A 214 -2.38 16.70 -10.87
C PHE A 214 -3.21 15.74 -10.00
N TRP A 215 -2.89 15.66 -8.71
CA TRP A 215 -3.53 14.72 -7.80
C TRP A 215 -5.01 14.98 -7.62
N ASP A 216 -5.43 16.25 -7.52
CA ASP A 216 -6.85 16.63 -7.38
C ASP A 216 -7.67 16.22 -8.61
N ASN A 217 -7.09 16.38 -9.80
CA ASN A 217 -7.74 16.01 -11.07
C ASN A 217 -7.67 14.51 -11.41
N ASN A 218 -6.83 13.74 -10.72
CA ASN A 218 -6.69 12.30 -10.97
C ASN A 218 -7.97 11.53 -10.64
N LYS A 219 -8.35 10.57 -11.48
CA LYS A 219 -9.60 9.79 -11.38
C LYS A 219 -9.55 8.63 -10.38
N ALA A 220 -8.54 8.58 -9.51
CA ALA A 220 -8.40 7.47 -8.57
C ALA A 220 -9.59 7.33 -7.60
N LEU A 221 -9.99 6.08 -7.39
CA LEU A 221 -11.10 5.74 -6.51
C LEU A 221 -10.74 5.95 -5.04
N PRO A 222 -11.74 6.19 -4.16
CA PRO A 222 -11.51 6.20 -2.73
C PRO A 222 -11.11 4.80 -2.21
N ALA A 223 -10.23 4.75 -1.23
CA ALA A 223 -9.79 3.51 -0.58
C ALA A 223 -10.86 2.91 0.36
N SER A 224 -11.75 3.73 0.92
CA SER A 224 -12.70 3.33 1.97
C SER A 224 -13.55 2.09 1.63
N PRO A 225 -14.10 1.94 0.41
CA PRO A 225 -14.81 0.71 0.03
C PRO A 225 -13.93 -0.54 0.09
N CYS A 226 -12.66 -0.43 -0.34
CA CYS A 226 -11.70 -1.53 -0.34
C CYS A 226 -11.33 -1.99 1.08
N LEU A 227 -11.41 -1.10 2.07
CA LEU A 227 -11.07 -1.37 3.47
C LEU A 227 -12.27 -1.87 4.31
N LYS A 228 -13.49 -1.75 3.78
CA LYS A 228 -14.74 -1.99 4.53
C LYS A 228 -14.83 -3.40 5.10
N ALA A 229 -14.42 -4.41 4.36
CA ALA A 229 -14.45 -5.81 4.81
C ALA A 229 -13.55 -6.03 6.04
N ASN A 230 -12.33 -5.50 6.02
CA ASN A 230 -11.41 -5.60 7.14
C ASN A 230 -11.88 -4.80 8.36
N HIS A 231 -12.40 -3.58 8.17
CA HIS A 231 -12.95 -2.76 9.26
C HIS A 231 -14.20 -3.37 9.91
N THR A 232 -15.01 -4.10 9.14
CA THR A 232 -16.18 -4.82 9.66
C THR A 232 -15.76 -6.06 10.46
N GLY A 233 -14.63 -6.67 10.09
CA GLY A 233 -14.13 -7.92 10.67
C GLY A 233 -14.39 -9.09 9.73
N LEU A 234 -13.33 -9.76 9.30
CA LEU A 234 -13.40 -10.83 8.29
C LEU A 234 -14.05 -12.12 8.79
N LYS A 235 -14.13 -12.31 10.12
CA LYS A 235 -14.84 -13.43 10.76
C LYS A 235 -16.28 -13.09 11.14
N ALA A 236 -16.70 -11.83 10.97
CA ALA A 236 -18.07 -11.42 11.26
C ALA A 236 -19.05 -12.09 10.29
N ARG A 237 -20.32 -12.10 10.66
CA ARG A 237 -21.42 -12.65 9.87
C ARG A 237 -21.79 -11.69 8.73
N ILE A 238 -21.79 -12.16 7.48
CA ILE A 238 -22.07 -11.33 6.30
C ILE A 238 -23.55 -10.94 6.20
N ASP A 239 -24.44 -11.82 6.65
CA ASP A 239 -25.90 -11.63 6.68
C ASP A 239 -26.34 -10.47 7.58
N GLU A 240 -25.54 -10.16 8.61
CA GLU A 240 -25.77 -9.02 9.50
C GLU A 240 -25.35 -7.68 8.89
N ASN A 241 -24.57 -7.69 7.81
CA ASN A 241 -24.06 -6.48 7.17
C ASN A 241 -24.49 -6.36 5.69
N LYS A 242 -25.76 -5.98 5.49
CA LYS A 242 -26.37 -5.78 4.17
C LYS A 242 -25.57 -4.84 3.25
N GLN A 243 -24.95 -3.80 3.82
CA GLN A 243 -24.13 -2.84 3.05
C GLN A 243 -22.86 -3.48 2.51
N LEU A 244 -22.13 -4.23 3.35
CA LEU A 244 -20.92 -4.94 2.93
C LEU A 244 -21.26 -6.04 1.92
N LYS A 245 -22.35 -6.79 2.16
CA LYS A 245 -22.82 -7.81 1.22
C LYS A 245 -23.10 -7.18 -0.16
N LYS A 246 -23.87 -6.09 -0.21
CA LYS A 246 -24.16 -5.35 -1.44
C LYS A 246 -22.88 -4.87 -2.14
N LEU A 247 -21.93 -4.33 -1.39
CA LEU A 247 -20.63 -3.87 -1.93
C LEU A 247 -19.85 -5.00 -2.62
N ILE A 248 -19.88 -6.21 -2.06
CA ILE A 248 -19.20 -7.39 -2.62
C ILE A 248 -19.98 -7.89 -3.86
N ASP A 249 -21.30 -8.02 -3.76
CA ASP A 249 -22.16 -8.53 -4.83
C ASP A 249 -22.10 -7.66 -6.08
N GLU A 250 -22.15 -6.34 -5.90
CA GLU A 250 -22.08 -5.36 -7.00
C GLU A 250 -20.63 -5.07 -7.44
N LYS A 251 -19.63 -5.71 -6.79
CA LYS A 251 -18.20 -5.44 -7.00
C LYS A 251 -17.87 -3.94 -7.00
N ALA A 252 -18.51 -3.21 -6.09
CA ALA A 252 -18.41 -1.75 -6.00
C ALA A 252 -17.00 -1.28 -5.59
N ALA A 253 -16.24 -2.14 -4.90
CA ALA A 253 -14.80 -2.01 -4.76
C ALA A 253 -14.11 -2.98 -5.73
N PRO A 254 -13.13 -2.54 -6.53
CA PRO A 254 -12.44 -3.44 -7.47
C PRO A 254 -11.50 -4.43 -6.78
N VAL A 255 -11.09 -4.11 -5.55
CA VAL A 255 -10.24 -4.94 -4.70
C VAL A 255 -10.69 -4.82 -3.24
N LEU A 256 -10.43 -5.83 -2.44
CA LEU A 256 -10.64 -5.82 -0.99
C LEU A 256 -9.33 -6.01 -0.26
N LYS A 257 -9.03 -5.13 0.69
CA LYS A 257 -7.88 -5.25 1.58
C LYS A 257 -8.24 -6.22 2.70
N LEU A 258 -7.61 -7.38 2.71
CA LEU A 258 -7.78 -8.40 3.73
C LEU A 258 -6.63 -8.36 4.74
N HIS A 259 -6.67 -9.27 5.72
CA HIS A 259 -5.67 -9.38 6.78
C HIS A 259 -4.95 -10.73 6.73
N LYS A 260 -3.61 -10.71 6.80
CA LYS A 260 -2.77 -11.90 6.68
C LYS A 260 -2.93 -12.93 7.80
N ASN A 261 -3.37 -12.50 8.99
CA ASN A 261 -3.53 -13.38 10.16
C ASN A 261 -4.89 -14.10 10.18
N ILE A 262 -5.66 -14.07 9.09
CA ILE A 262 -6.90 -14.85 9.00
C ILE A 262 -6.56 -16.31 8.77
N ILE A 263 -7.06 -17.16 9.66
CA ILE A 263 -6.97 -18.61 9.58
C ILE A 263 -8.26 -19.09 8.92
N LEU A 264 -8.16 -19.62 7.70
CA LEU A 264 -9.34 -19.97 6.90
C LEU A 264 -10.11 -21.17 7.44
N SER A 265 -9.47 -22.09 8.16
CA SER A 265 -10.14 -23.20 8.84
C SER A 265 -11.07 -22.76 9.98
N GLU A 266 -10.95 -21.50 10.46
CA GLU A 266 -11.84 -20.92 11.47
C GLU A 266 -13.00 -20.13 10.86
N ALA A 267 -13.05 -20.02 9.53
CA ALA A 267 -14.12 -19.32 8.83
C ALA A 267 -15.39 -20.18 8.79
N THR A 268 -16.53 -19.58 9.11
CA THR A 268 -17.85 -20.23 8.97
C THR A 268 -18.46 -19.95 7.61
N ASP A 269 -19.48 -20.73 7.22
CA ASP A 269 -20.21 -20.54 5.96
C ASP A 269 -20.90 -19.16 5.81
N THR A 270 -21.12 -18.49 6.93
CA THR A 270 -21.72 -17.15 6.99
C THR A 270 -20.68 -16.05 7.22
N SER A 271 -19.39 -16.39 7.30
CA SER A 271 -18.35 -15.39 7.55
C SER A 271 -18.09 -14.52 6.33
N VAL A 272 -17.74 -13.25 6.55
CA VAL A 272 -17.34 -12.31 5.50
C VAL A 272 -16.23 -12.90 4.62
N ILE A 273 -15.21 -13.51 5.22
CA ILE A 273 -14.09 -14.06 4.46
C ILE A 273 -14.53 -15.22 3.55
N HIS A 274 -15.36 -16.14 4.06
CA HIS A 274 -15.87 -17.23 3.26
C HIS A 274 -16.74 -16.74 2.10
N TYR A 275 -17.56 -15.72 2.36
CA TYR A 275 -18.38 -15.08 1.34
C TYR A 275 -17.52 -14.46 0.22
N ILE A 276 -16.45 -13.73 0.58
CA ILE A 276 -15.50 -13.16 -0.39
C ILE A 276 -14.84 -14.27 -1.21
N LEU A 277 -14.32 -15.32 -0.57
CA LEU A 277 -13.63 -16.41 -1.29
C LEU A 277 -14.54 -17.19 -2.23
N LYS A 278 -15.84 -17.26 -1.95
CA LYS A 278 -16.84 -17.86 -2.85
C LYS A 278 -16.95 -17.11 -4.17
N THR A 279 -16.70 -15.81 -4.23
CA THR A 279 -16.81 -15.02 -5.47
C THR A 279 -15.90 -15.52 -6.60
N LEU A 280 -14.79 -16.20 -6.29
CA LEU A 280 -13.91 -16.82 -7.29
C LEU A 280 -14.37 -18.21 -7.78
N LYS A 281 -15.29 -18.87 -7.06
CA LYS A 281 -15.73 -20.23 -7.39
C LYS A 281 -17.00 -20.27 -8.24
N TYR A 282 -17.70 -19.13 -8.38
CA TYR A 282 -19.01 -19.03 -9.03
C TYR A 282 -18.98 -18.14 -10.30
N GLU A 283 -17.80 -17.92 -10.87
CA GLU A 283 -17.59 -17.28 -12.18
C GLU A 283 -16.93 -18.28 -13.13
#